data_AF-A0A8I0K3F8-F1
#
_entry.id   AF-A0A8I0K3F8-F1
#
_cell.length_a   1.000
_cell.length_b   1.000
_cell.length_c   1.000
_cell.angle_alpha   90.00
_cell.angle_beta   90.00
_cell.angle_gamma   90.00
#
_symmetry.space_group_name_H-M   'P 1'
#
loop_
_entity.id
_entity.type
_entity.pdbx_description
1 polymer ?
#
loop_
_entity_poly.entity_id
_entity_poly.type
_entity_poly.pdbx_seq_one_letter_code
_entity_poly.pdbx_strand_id
1 'polypeptide(L)'
;MTSGTARAEQDDVFASEAPPRAVLFDFGGVLTTSVFESFARCSLEISGDPDLLLQVVAQDEAASAALVEHECGRIEDEEFEAAVARALAARGVEIEPDGLIAAMQRGLERDVAMRTAVERLREHGVAVALVSNSLGRDCYTGHDLDELFDVQVISGREGVRKPSRALYRIACERLDVSPAEALMVDDLAINVRAAHALGLGGVVHRSAERTIGHLADLLSLPVGDLRAENRS
;
A
#
# COMPACT_ATOMS: atom_id res chain seq x y z
N MET A 1 -17.18 33.78 -21.07
CA MET A 1 -17.50 32.50 -21.70
C MET A 1 -16.34 31.56 -21.44
N THR A 2 -16.67 30.57 -20.62
CA THR A 2 -15.92 29.43 -20.08
C THR A 2 -15.09 28.66 -21.10
N SER A 3 -13.82 28.42 -20.79
CA SER A 3 -13.23 27.06 -20.76
C SER A 3 -11.76 27.15 -20.33
N GLY A 4 -11.46 26.79 -19.09
CA GLY A 4 -10.09 26.87 -18.59
C GLY A 4 -9.88 26.19 -17.25
N THR A 5 -10.59 25.10 -16.96
CA THR A 5 -10.40 24.28 -15.75
C THR A 5 -11.00 22.89 -15.97
N ALA A 6 -10.24 21.99 -16.60
CA ALA A 6 -10.55 20.55 -16.65
C ALA A 6 -9.31 19.75 -17.11
N ARG A 7 -8.16 19.92 -16.44
CA ARG A 7 -6.95 19.16 -16.79
C ARG A 7 -6.05 18.84 -15.59
N ALA A 8 -6.65 18.49 -14.45
CA ALA A 8 -5.91 18.08 -13.25
C ALA A 8 -6.51 16.86 -12.51
N GLU A 9 -7.51 16.18 -13.07
CA GLU A 9 -8.12 14.99 -12.44
C GLU A 9 -7.79 13.67 -13.17
N GLN A 10 -6.97 13.71 -14.22
CA GLN A 10 -6.79 12.58 -15.15
C GLN A 10 -5.51 11.75 -14.91
N ASP A 11 -4.73 12.05 -13.87
CA ASP A 11 -3.37 11.48 -13.68
C ASP A 11 -3.27 10.33 -12.65
N ASP A 12 -4.38 9.98 -11.98
CA ASP A 12 -4.41 9.02 -10.87
C ASP A 12 -5.18 7.72 -11.19
N VAL A 13 -5.62 7.51 -12.45
CA VAL A 13 -6.32 6.28 -12.89
C VAL A 13 -5.78 5.81 -14.24
N PHE A 14 -5.51 4.52 -14.35
CA PHE A 14 -4.97 3.86 -15.54
C PHE A 14 -5.93 2.75 -15.96
N ALA A 15 -6.36 2.76 -17.22
CA ALA A 15 -7.18 1.66 -17.76
C ALA A 15 -6.32 0.41 -17.95
N SER A 16 -6.92 -0.76 -17.74
CA SER A 16 -6.36 -2.05 -18.13
C SER A 16 -6.52 -2.29 -19.63
N GLU A 17 -5.67 -3.12 -20.21
CA GLU A 17 -5.71 -3.42 -21.66
C GLU A 17 -6.85 -4.40 -22.05
N ALA A 18 -7.40 -5.13 -21.07
CA ALA A 18 -8.54 -6.02 -21.21
C ALA A 18 -9.55 -5.78 -20.06
N PRO A 19 -10.80 -6.28 -20.18
CA PRO A 19 -11.77 -6.22 -19.08
C PRO A 19 -11.18 -6.83 -17.80
N PRO A 20 -11.06 -6.06 -16.70
CA PRO A 20 -10.38 -6.55 -15.52
C PRO A 20 -11.19 -7.62 -14.81
N ARG A 21 -10.49 -8.64 -14.31
CA ARG A 21 -11.03 -9.78 -13.55
C ARG A 21 -10.35 -9.94 -12.20
N ALA A 22 -9.31 -9.14 -11.94
CA ALA A 22 -8.58 -9.15 -10.68
C ALA A 22 -8.21 -7.73 -10.20
N VAL A 23 -8.09 -7.58 -8.88
CA VAL A 23 -7.59 -6.35 -8.24
C VAL A 23 -6.51 -6.69 -7.21
N LEU A 24 -5.36 -6.03 -7.36
CA LEU A 24 -4.20 -6.11 -6.47
C LEU A 24 -4.22 -4.88 -5.57
N PHE A 25 -4.24 -5.08 -4.26
CA PHE A 25 -4.32 -4.02 -3.26
C PHE A 25 -3.03 -3.88 -2.48
N ASP A 26 -2.58 -2.65 -2.27
CA ASP A 26 -1.65 -2.37 -1.17
C ASP A 26 -2.35 -2.54 0.19
N PHE A 27 -1.53 -2.61 1.24
CA PHE A 27 -1.96 -2.65 2.63
C PHE A 27 -1.95 -1.25 3.26
N GLY A 28 -0.75 -0.70 3.51
CA GLY A 28 -0.56 0.56 4.20
C GLY A 28 -1.12 1.72 3.38
N GLY A 29 -1.96 2.57 3.97
CA GLY A 29 -2.57 3.70 3.26
C GLY A 29 -3.71 3.34 2.30
N VAL A 30 -4.01 2.05 2.10
CA VAL A 30 -5.14 1.56 1.28
C VAL A 30 -6.14 0.77 2.13
N LEU A 31 -5.70 -0.30 2.80
CA LEU A 31 -6.51 -1.03 3.78
C LEU A 31 -6.36 -0.48 5.20
N THR A 32 -5.45 0.47 5.38
CA THR A 32 -5.29 1.24 6.61
C THR A 32 -5.31 2.73 6.30
N THR A 33 -5.38 3.54 7.35
CA THR A 33 -5.01 4.96 7.28
C THR A 33 -3.57 5.13 6.79
N SER A 34 -3.20 6.37 6.45
CA SER A 34 -1.91 6.73 5.86
C SER A 34 -0.72 6.32 6.76
N VAL A 35 0.22 5.59 6.17
CA VAL A 35 1.51 5.23 6.81
C VAL A 35 2.33 6.49 7.11
N PHE A 36 2.29 7.48 6.21
CA PHE A 36 2.99 8.75 6.42
C PHE A 36 2.46 9.52 7.62
N GLU A 37 1.14 9.50 7.86
CA GLU A 37 0.56 10.15 9.03
C GLU A 37 0.94 9.44 10.33
N SER A 38 0.96 8.10 10.33
CA SER A 38 1.42 7.32 11.49
C SER A 38 2.90 7.59 11.79
N PHE A 39 3.74 7.65 10.75
CA PHE A 39 5.16 7.99 10.90
C PHE A 39 5.34 9.41 11.42
N ALA A 40 4.57 10.37 10.93
CA ALA A 40 4.65 11.76 11.37
C ALA A 40 4.27 11.92 12.85
N ARG A 41 3.25 11.18 13.31
CA ARG A 41 2.88 11.13 14.73
C ARG A 41 4.03 10.57 15.59
N CYS A 42 4.59 9.42 15.20
CA CYS A 42 5.73 8.83 15.89
C CYS A 42 6.94 9.79 15.89
N SER A 43 7.26 10.39 14.74
CA SER A 43 8.36 11.35 14.58
C SER A 43 8.21 12.55 15.52
N LEU A 44 7.01 13.12 15.59
CA LEU A 44 6.71 14.24 16.48
C LEU A 44 6.90 13.86 17.95
N GLU A 45 6.48 12.67 18.36
CA GLU A 45 6.64 12.19 19.74
C GLU A 45 8.11 12.02 20.14
N ILE A 46 8.95 11.48 19.25
CA ILE A 46 10.35 11.17 19.57
C ILE A 46 11.29 12.38 19.40
N SER A 47 10.96 13.33 18.54
CA SER A 47 11.89 14.41 18.13
C SER A 47 11.32 15.82 18.22
N GLY A 48 10.00 15.98 18.32
CA GLY A 48 9.34 17.28 18.16
C GLY A 48 9.24 17.76 16.70
N ASP A 49 9.76 16.99 15.74
CA ASP A 49 9.67 17.26 14.30
C ASP A 49 8.87 16.14 13.61
N PRO A 50 7.72 16.44 12.97
CA PRO A 50 6.90 15.42 12.31
C PRO A 50 7.56 14.83 11.05
N ASP A 51 8.57 15.47 10.47
CA ASP A 51 9.16 15.04 9.20
C ASP A 51 10.45 14.24 9.37
N LEU A 52 11.10 14.33 10.54
CA LEU A 52 12.43 13.78 10.78
C LEU A 52 12.53 12.28 10.47
N LEU A 53 11.60 11.48 10.98
CA LEU A 53 11.64 10.02 10.79
C LEU A 53 11.52 9.66 9.31
N LEU A 54 10.60 10.32 8.59
CA LEU A 54 10.43 10.12 7.15
C LEU A 54 11.69 10.53 6.37
N GLN A 55 12.30 11.67 6.74
CA GLN A 55 13.56 12.11 6.14
C GLN A 55 14.69 11.11 6.39
N VAL A 56 14.79 10.56 7.60
CA VAL A 56 15.78 9.53 7.94
C VAL A 56 15.59 8.30 7.06
N VAL A 57 14.41 7.68 7.03
CA VAL A 57 14.20 6.46 6.26
C VAL A 57 14.31 6.67 4.74
N ALA A 58 14.05 7.89 4.25
CA ALA A 58 14.07 8.20 2.82
C ALA A 58 15.42 8.74 2.31
N GLN A 59 16.21 9.41 3.15
CA GLN A 59 17.37 10.20 2.70
C GLN A 59 18.68 9.81 3.39
N ASP A 60 18.64 9.18 4.56
CA ASP A 60 19.84 8.65 5.18
C ASP A 60 20.26 7.36 4.47
N GLU A 61 21.50 7.31 3.97
CA GLU A 61 21.98 6.19 3.15
C GLU A 61 21.87 4.85 3.88
N ALA A 62 22.23 4.81 5.17
CA ALA A 62 22.23 3.58 5.95
C ALA A 62 20.80 3.14 6.32
N ALA A 63 19.96 4.08 6.77
CA ALA A 63 18.57 3.76 7.12
C ALA A 63 17.73 3.38 5.89
N SER A 64 17.95 4.07 4.76
CA SER A 64 17.26 3.77 3.50
C SER A 64 17.68 2.41 2.93
N ALA A 65 18.98 2.08 2.96
CA ALA A 65 19.46 0.76 2.58
C ALA A 65 18.88 -0.33 3.49
N ALA A 66 18.86 -0.10 4.81
CA ALA A 66 18.27 -1.03 5.77
C ALA A 66 16.77 -1.24 5.51
N LEU A 67 16.01 -0.20 5.21
CA LEU A 67 14.59 -0.32 4.84
C LEU A 67 14.41 -1.25 3.64
N VAL A 68 15.23 -1.09 2.59
CA VAL A 68 15.13 -1.94 1.39
C VAL A 68 15.45 -3.39 1.69
N GLU A 69 16.51 -3.65 2.47
CA GLU A 69 16.89 -5.01 2.85
C GLU A 69 15.84 -5.66 3.75
N HIS A 70 15.26 -4.89 4.67
CA HIS A 70 14.21 -5.33 5.59
C HIS A 70 12.91 -5.66 4.86
N GLU A 71 12.44 -4.76 4.01
CA GLU A 71 11.25 -5.01 3.19
C GLU A 71 11.45 -6.20 2.23
N CYS A 72 12.69 -6.55 1.89
CA CYS A 72 13.00 -7.74 1.09
C CYS A 72 13.31 -8.99 1.94
N GLY A 73 13.12 -8.95 3.26
CA GLY A 73 13.33 -10.08 4.17
C GLY A 73 14.79 -10.53 4.28
N ARG A 74 15.75 -9.64 4.01
CA ARG A 74 17.19 -9.92 4.07
C ARG A 74 17.83 -9.57 5.41
N ILE A 75 17.17 -8.71 6.19
CA ILE A 75 17.54 -8.38 7.56
C ILE A 75 16.30 -8.44 8.46
N GLU A 76 16.52 -8.69 9.76
CA GLU A 76 15.46 -8.74 10.76
C GLU A 76 15.07 -7.34 11.26
N ASP A 77 13.94 -7.26 11.96
CA ASP A 77 13.39 -6.02 12.53
C ASP A 77 14.44 -5.23 13.34
N GLU A 78 15.20 -5.93 14.19
CA GLU A 78 16.18 -5.35 15.11
C GLU A 78 17.33 -4.64 14.36
N GLU A 79 17.74 -5.17 13.21
CA GLU A 79 18.82 -4.58 12.41
C GLU A 79 18.36 -3.30 11.71
N PHE A 80 17.11 -3.27 11.23
CA PHE A 80 16.48 -2.07 10.67
C PHE A 80 16.26 -0.99 11.74
N GLU A 81 15.68 -1.36 12.88
CA GLU A 81 15.42 -0.45 13.99
C GLU A 81 16.73 0.20 14.48
N ALA A 82 17.80 -0.59 14.63
CA ALA A 82 19.10 -0.09 15.01
C ALA A 82 19.71 0.87 13.96
N ALA A 83 19.45 0.66 12.66
CA ALA A 83 19.89 1.56 11.62
C ALA A 83 19.18 2.92 11.68
N VAL A 84 17.86 2.92 11.88
CA VAL A 84 17.06 4.15 12.03
C VAL A 84 17.45 4.90 13.31
N ALA A 85 17.59 4.20 14.44
CA ALA A 85 18.02 4.81 15.70
C ALA A 85 19.41 5.46 15.59
N ARG A 86 20.38 4.81 14.94
CA ARG A 86 21.70 5.43 14.68
C ARG A 86 21.61 6.70 13.83
N ALA A 87 20.77 6.69 12.81
CA ALA A 87 20.58 7.84 11.94
C ALA A 87 19.88 9.00 12.66
N LEU A 88 18.96 8.71 13.59
CA LEU A 88 18.33 9.70 14.47
C LEU A 88 19.34 10.27 15.49
N ALA A 89 20.17 9.42 16.10
CA ALA A 89 21.21 9.85 17.05
C ALA A 89 22.23 10.79 16.39
N ALA A 90 22.62 10.52 15.14
CA ALA A 90 23.45 11.42 14.33
C ALA A 90 22.83 12.81 14.09
N ARG A 91 21.51 12.94 14.30
CA ARG A 91 20.74 14.19 14.20
C ARG A 91 20.33 14.75 15.57
N GLY A 92 20.88 14.20 16.65
CA GLY A 92 20.66 14.66 18.03
C GLY A 92 19.42 14.10 18.71
N VAL A 93 18.80 13.05 18.16
CA VAL A 93 17.63 12.38 18.73
C VAL A 93 18.02 10.97 19.18
N GLU A 94 18.20 10.80 20.48
CA GLU A 94 18.53 9.52 21.10
C GLU A 94 17.25 8.76 21.45
N ILE A 95 17.10 7.55 20.93
CA ILE A 95 15.96 6.66 21.19
C ILE A 95 16.43 5.23 21.44
N GLU A 96 15.59 4.45 22.14
CA GLU A 96 15.74 3.00 22.18
C GLU A 96 15.34 2.42 20.80
N PRO A 97 16.18 1.62 20.13
CA PRO A 97 15.83 1.00 18.85
C PRO A 97 14.67 0.01 19.00
N ASP A 98 14.68 -0.81 20.05
CA ASP A 98 13.74 -1.92 20.22
C ASP A 98 12.28 -1.46 20.19
N GLY A 99 11.51 -1.96 19.21
CA GLY A 99 10.09 -1.67 19.06
C GLY A 99 9.78 -0.37 18.30
N LEU A 100 10.76 0.24 17.66
CA LEU A 100 10.57 1.42 16.81
C LEU A 100 9.60 1.14 15.64
N ILE A 101 9.63 -0.04 15.00
CA ILE A 101 8.67 -0.38 13.94
C ILE A 101 7.24 -0.35 14.51
N ALA A 102 7.03 -0.97 15.67
CA ALA A 102 5.72 -0.97 16.33
C ALA A 102 5.27 0.46 16.69
N ALA A 103 6.20 1.32 17.14
CA ALA A 103 5.91 2.73 17.40
C ALA A 103 5.52 3.49 16.13
N MET A 104 6.21 3.25 15.01
CA MET A 104 5.92 3.86 13.70
C MET A 104 4.53 3.46 13.17
N GLN A 105 4.04 2.27 13.51
CA GLN A 105 2.77 1.71 13.03
C GLN A 105 1.60 1.86 14.01
N ARG A 106 1.86 2.29 15.25
CA ARG A 106 0.84 2.35 16.33
C ARG A 106 -0.39 3.21 15.98
N GLY A 107 -0.23 4.19 15.10
CA GLY A 107 -1.31 5.07 14.65
C GLY A 107 -2.10 4.58 13.44
N LEU A 108 -1.77 3.40 12.89
CA LEU A 108 -2.48 2.82 11.75
C LEU A 108 -3.81 2.21 12.20
N GLU A 109 -4.87 2.63 11.53
CA GLU A 109 -6.23 2.16 11.75
C GLU A 109 -6.76 1.50 10.48
N ARG A 110 -7.69 0.55 10.60
CA ARG A 110 -8.25 -0.15 9.43
C ARG A 110 -9.19 0.76 8.65
N ASP A 111 -9.08 0.76 7.33
CA ASP A 111 -10.09 1.37 6.46
C ASP A 111 -11.22 0.36 6.22
N VAL A 112 -12.32 0.54 6.97
CA VAL A 112 -13.50 -0.34 6.89
C VAL A 112 -14.13 -0.32 5.50
N ALA A 113 -14.14 0.83 4.83
CA ALA A 113 -14.78 0.96 3.52
C ALA A 113 -13.97 0.22 2.44
N MET A 114 -12.64 0.33 2.45
CA MET A 114 -11.78 -0.42 1.55
C MET A 114 -11.81 -1.93 1.85
N ARG A 115 -11.82 -2.33 3.13
CA ARG A 115 -12.03 -3.74 3.51
C ARG A 115 -13.33 -4.30 2.94
N THR A 116 -14.45 -3.57 3.11
CA THR A 116 -15.74 -3.98 2.53
C THR A 116 -15.68 -4.07 1.01
N ALA A 117 -15.00 -3.14 0.33
CA ALA A 117 -14.85 -3.21 -1.11
C ALA A 117 -14.11 -4.50 -1.55
N VAL A 118 -13.06 -4.92 -0.84
CA VAL A 118 -12.37 -6.19 -1.11
C VAL A 118 -13.32 -7.39 -0.95
N GLU A 119 -14.09 -7.44 0.13
CA GLU A 119 -15.09 -8.49 0.37
C GLU A 119 -16.12 -8.55 -0.76
N ARG A 120 -16.68 -7.39 -1.13
CA ARG A 120 -17.70 -7.28 -2.18
C ARG A 120 -17.17 -7.64 -3.56
N LEU A 121 -15.93 -7.29 -3.89
CA LEU A 121 -15.32 -7.68 -5.16
C LEU A 121 -15.29 -9.20 -5.32
N ARG A 122 -14.93 -9.93 -4.25
CA ARG A 122 -14.92 -11.39 -4.25
C ARG A 122 -16.31 -11.98 -4.42
N GLU A 123 -17.33 -11.41 -3.77
CA GLU A 123 -18.72 -11.83 -3.94
C GLU A 123 -19.21 -11.67 -5.40
N HIS A 124 -18.63 -10.72 -6.15
CA HIS A 124 -18.89 -10.51 -7.58
C HIS A 124 -17.99 -11.33 -8.50
N GLY A 125 -17.20 -12.26 -7.94
CA GLY A 125 -16.31 -13.14 -8.71
C GLY A 125 -15.05 -12.44 -9.24
N VAL A 126 -14.71 -11.26 -8.72
CA VAL A 126 -13.44 -10.58 -9.00
C VAL A 126 -12.38 -11.13 -8.06
N ALA A 127 -11.29 -11.64 -8.60
CA ALA A 127 -10.20 -12.19 -7.81
C ALA A 127 -9.41 -11.06 -7.13
N VAL A 128 -8.98 -11.23 -5.89
CA VAL A 128 -8.26 -10.18 -5.16
C VAL A 128 -6.95 -10.68 -4.55
N ALA A 129 -5.91 -9.87 -4.68
CA ALA A 129 -4.61 -10.13 -4.08
C ALA A 129 -4.13 -8.98 -3.22
N LEU A 130 -3.44 -9.31 -2.12
CA LEU A 130 -2.62 -8.37 -1.38
C LEU A 130 -1.23 -8.30 -2.01
N VAL A 131 -0.75 -7.09 -2.30
CA VAL A 131 0.61 -6.82 -2.79
C VAL A 131 1.24 -5.71 -1.96
N SER A 132 2.01 -6.10 -0.94
CA SER A 132 2.46 -5.20 0.12
C SER A 132 3.97 -5.24 0.32
N ASN A 133 4.55 -4.05 0.46
CA ASN A 133 5.87 -3.89 1.04
C ASN A 133 5.73 -3.96 2.56
N SER A 134 6.15 -5.07 3.16
CA SER A 134 5.96 -5.31 4.61
C SER A 134 6.98 -4.55 5.42
N LEU A 135 6.52 -3.89 6.48
CA LEU A 135 7.36 -3.27 7.48
C LEU A 135 7.09 -3.96 8.83
N GLY A 136 7.85 -5.00 9.13
CA GLY A 136 7.82 -5.69 10.43
C GLY A 136 6.99 -6.96 10.43
N ARG A 137 7.33 -7.88 11.33
CA ARG A 137 6.73 -9.22 11.40
C ARG A 137 5.22 -9.19 11.70
N ASP A 138 4.76 -8.21 12.49
CA ASP A 138 3.38 -8.15 13.00
C ASP A 138 2.48 -7.16 12.26
N CYS A 139 2.92 -6.58 11.14
CA CYS A 139 2.19 -5.50 10.44
C CYS A 139 0.78 -5.89 9.95
N TYR A 140 0.47 -7.19 9.85
CA TYR A 140 -0.82 -7.70 9.40
C TYR A 140 -1.68 -8.30 10.53
N THR A 141 -1.21 -8.26 11.77
CA THR A 141 -1.88 -8.91 12.90
C THR A 141 -3.31 -8.36 13.10
N GLY A 142 -4.29 -9.27 13.11
CA GLY A 142 -5.71 -8.94 13.28
C GLY A 142 -6.43 -8.43 12.02
N HIS A 143 -5.84 -8.57 10.83
CA HIS A 143 -6.51 -8.25 9.55
C HIS A 143 -7.09 -9.47 8.81
N ASP A 144 -6.89 -10.68 9.34
CA ASP A 144 -7.44 -11.94 8.80
C ASP A 144 -7.23 -12.09 7.28
N LEU A 145 -5.99 -11.88 6.83
CA LEU A 145 -5.66 -11.78 5.41
C LEU A 145 -6.03 -13.03 4.60
N ASP A 146 -5.95 -14.21 5.22
CA ASP A 146 -6.33 -15.49 4.59
C ASP A 146 -7.83 -15.57 4.28
N GLU A 147 -8.66 -14.86 5.06
CA GLU A 147 -10.10 -14.79 4.81
C GLU A 147 -10.44 -13.71 3.78
N LEU A 148 -9.65 -12.62 3.75
CA LEU A 148 -9.91 -11.44 2.94
C LEU A 148 -9.40 -11.57 1.49
N PHE A 149 -8.30 -12.29 1.26
CA PHE A 149 -7.62 -12.34 -0.04
C PHE A 149 -7.47 -13.75 -0.59
N ASP A 150 -7.58 -13.89 -1.92
CA ASP A 150 -7.34 -15.16 -2.60
C ASP A 150 -5.84 -15.45 -2.71
N VAL A 151 -5.02 -14.40 -2.82
CA VAL A 151 -3.55 -14.47 -2.88
C VAL A 151 -2.91 -13.38 -2.03
N GLN A 152 -1.81 -13.72 -1.35
CA GLN A 152 -0.94 -12.76 -0.67
C GLN A 152 0.45 -12.78 -1.31
N VAL A 153 0.96 -11.60 -1.66
CA VAL A 153 2.31 -11.38 -2.18
C VAL A 153 2.98 -10.31 -1.32
N ILE A 154 3.81 -10.78 -0.38
CA ILE A 154 4.44 -9.94 0.63
C ILE A 154 5.93 -9.85 0.33
N SER A 155 6.45 -8.63 0.20
CA SER A 155 7.81 -8.38 -0.29
C SER A 155 8.90 -9.15 0.47
N GLY A 156 8.79 -9.24 1.79
CA GLY A 156 9.77 -9.95 2.62
C GLY A 156 9.77 -11.46 2.40
N ARG A 157 8.64 -12.04 1.99
CA ARG A 157 8.52 -13.46 1.64
C ARG A 157 9.04 -13.75 0.23
N GLU A 158 8.89 -12.79 -0.68
CA GLU A 158 9.28 -12.93 -2.09
C GLU A 158 10.71 -12.46 -2.39
N GLY A 159 11.37 -11.76 -1.46
CA GLY A 159 12.71 -11.21 -1.65
C GLY A 159 12.78 -9.99 -2.58
N VAL A 160 11.63 -9.45 -2.99
CA VAL A 160 11.49 -8.34 -3.93
C VAL A 160 10.37 -7.41 -3.49
N ARG A 161 10.52 -6.11 -3.71
CA ARG A 161 9.57 -5.07 -3.26
C ARG A 161 9.00 -4.25 -4.42
N LYS A 162 7.83 -3.65 -4.23
CA LYS A 162 7.34 -2.56 -5.10
C LYS A 162 8.35 -1.40 -5.07
N PRO A 163 8.60 -0.71 -6.20
CA PRO A 163 7.88 -0.78 -7.49
C PRO A 163 8.43 -1.82 -8.48
N SER A 164 9.15 -2.87 -8.03
CA SER A 164 9.62 -3.91 -8.95
C SER A 164 8.45 -4.65 -9.59
N ARG A 165 8.46 -4.72 -10.93
CA ARG A 165 7.41 -5.41 -11.71
C ARG A 165 7.31 -6.91 -11.40
N ALA A 166 8.36 -7.51 -10.83
CA ALA A 166 8.34 -8.91 -10.45
C ALA A 166 7.25 -9.22 -9.42
N LEU A 167 6.98 -8.31 -8.47
CA LEU A 167 6.00 -8.54 -7.42
C LEU A 167 4.57 -8.60 -7.98
N TYR A 168 4.22 -7.70 -8.92
CA TYR A 168 2.92 -7.72 -9.61
C TYR A 168 2.77 -8.96 -10.49
N ARG A 169 3.86 -9.41 -11.14
CA ARG A 169 3.86 -10.63 -11.94
C ARG A 169 3.54 -11.87 -11.09
N ILE A 170 4.20 -12.00 -9.94
CA ILE A 170 3.93 -13.09 -8.99
C ILE A 170 2.45 -13.10 -8.57
N ALA A 171 1.87 -11.93 -8.30
CA ALA A 171 0.45 -11.82 -7.96
C ALA A 171 -0.45 -12.31 -9.10
N CYS A 172 -0.20 -11.85 -10.33
CA CYS A 172 -0.97 -12.26 -11.52
C CYS A 172 -0.85 -13.77 -11.79
N GLU A 173 0.37 -14.32 -11.69
CA GLU A 173 0.63 -15.75 -11.88
C GLU A 173 -0.12 -16.62 -10.85
N ARG A 174 -0.14 -16.21 -9.58
CA ARG A 174 -0.86 -16.93 -8.52
C ARG A 174 -2.37 -16.80 -8.63
N LEU A 175 -2.87 -15.69 -9.18
CA LEU A 175 -4.30 -15.48 -9.47
C LEU A 175 -4.76 -16.11 -10.78
N ASP A 176 -3.84 -16.66 -11.59
CA ASP A 176 -4.12 -17.18 -12.93
C ASP A 176 -4.79 -16.14 -13.86
N VAL A 177 -4.26 -14.91 -13.86
CA VAL A 177 -4.70 -13.81 -14.72
C VAL A 177 -3.55 -13.20 -15.49
N SER A 178 -3.82 -12.66 -16.68
CA SER A 178 -2.84 -11.83 -17.38
C SER A 178 -2.73 -10.44 -16.73
N PRO A 179 -1.57 -9.76 -16.79
CA PRO A 179 -1.45 -8.38 -16.34
C PRO A 179 -2.49 -7.44 -16.96
N ALA A 180 -2.87 -7.67 -18.22
CA ALA A 180 -3.89 -6.91 -18.94
C ALA A 180 -5.30 -7.01 -18.34
N GLU A 181 -5.58 -8.04 -17.53
CA GLU A 181 -6.87 -8.29 -16.86
C GLU A 181 -6.85 -7.89 -15.38
N ALA A 182 -5.81 -7.18 -14.92
CA ALA A 182 -5.63 -6.85 -13.50
C ALA A 182 -5.53 -5.34 -13.26
N LEU A 183 -6.00 -4.90 -12.08
CA LEU A 183 -5.89 -3.53 -11.60
C LEU A 183 -4.97 -3.48 -10.37
N MET A 184 -4.14 -2.44 -10.25
CA MET A 184 -3.36 -2.15 -9.03
C MET A 184 -3.95 -0.96 -8.27
N VAL A 185 -4.20 -1.10 -6.97
CA VAL A 185 -4.60 -0.02 -6.06
C VAL A 185 -3.51 0.22 -5.04
N ASP A 186 -2.91 1.41 -5.07
CA ASP A 186 -1.77 1.77 -4.22
C ASP A 186 -1.79 3.29 -3.96
N ASP A 187 -1.43 3.76 -2.77
CA ASP A 187 -1.39 5.19 -2.45
C ASP A 187 -0.17 5.89 -3.09
N LEU A 188 0.87 5.12 -3.45
CA LEU A 188 2.04 5.62 -4.14
C LEU A 188 1.90 5.50 -5.65
N ALA A 189 1.82 6.66 -6.32
CA ALA A 189 1.73 6.73 -7.78
C ALA A 189 2.87 6.01 -8.52
N ILE A 190 4.06 5.90 -7.92
CA ILE A 190 5.19 5.15 -8.50
C ILE A 190 4.89 3.65 -8.62
N ASN A 191 4.18 3.07 -7.65
CA ASN A 191 3.79 1.66 -7.65
C ASN A 191 2.74 1.40 -8.72
N VAL A 192 1.71 2.26 -8.81
CA VAL A 192 0.66 2.16 -9.83
C VAL A 192 1.25 2.31 -11.25
N ARG A 193 2.15 3.27 -11.47
CA ARG A 193 2.82 3.43 -12.77
C ARG A 193 3.71 2.24 -13.13
N ALA A 194 4.38 1.64 -12.16
CA ALA A 194 5.21 0.46 -12.40
C ALA A 194 4.36 -0.77 -12.77
N ALA A 195 3.22 -0.95 -12.11
CA ALA A 195 2.21 -1.94 -12.47
C ALA A 195 1.63 -1.67 -13.88
N HIS A 196 1.31 -0.41 -14.19
CA HIS A 196 0.82 -0.04 -15.51
C HIS A 196 1.83 -0.32 -16.63
N ALA A 197 3.12 -0.08 -16.37
CA ALA A 197 4.17 -0.45 -17.31
C ALA A 197 4.37 -1.97 -17.51
N LEU A 198 3.67 -2.82 -16.73
CA LEU A 198 3.57 -4.27 -16.93
C LEU A 198 2.27 -4.67 -17.69
N GLY A 199 1.35 -3.72 -17.92
CA GLY A 199 0.07 -3.94 -18.59
C GLY A 199 -1.16 -3.85 -17.68
N LEU A 200 -0.98 -3.65 -16.36
CA LEU A 200 -2.09 -3.51 -15.43
C LEU A 200 -2.82 -2.18 -15.64
N GLY A 201 -4.12 -2.15 -15.36
CA GLY A 201 -4.77 -0.91 -14.98
C GLY A 201 -4.43 -0.54 -13.55
N GLY A 202 -4.95 0.58 -13.05
CA GLY A 202 -4.77 0.90 -11.64
C GLY A 202 -5.35 2.22 -11.20
N VAL A 203 -5.38 2.41 -9.88
CA VAL A 203 -5.91 3.58 -9.21
C VAL A 203 -4.91 4.01 -8.15
N VAL A 204 -4.46 5.26 -8.21
CA VAL A 204 -3.71 5.87 -7.13
C VAL A 204 -4.69 6.20 -6.01
N HIS A 205 -4.55 5.51 -4.89
CA HIS A 205 -5.45 5.65 -3.76
C HIS A 205 -5.31 7.03 -3.11
N ARG A 206 -6.44 7.72 -2.97
CA ARG A 206 -6.54 9.02 -2.28
C ARG A 206 -7.58 9.01 -1.17
N SER A 207 -8.64 8.24 -1.37
CA SER A 207 -9.67 7.94 -0.39
C SER A 207 -10.43 6.70 -0.81
N ALA A 208 -11.08 6.04 0.15
CA ALA A 208 -11.97 4.92 -0.13
C ALA A 208 -13.07 5.30 -1.13
N GLU A 209 -13.72 6.46 -0.92
CA GLU A 209 -14.83 6.90 -1.78
C GLU A 209 -14.45 6.98 -3.26
N ARG A 210 -13.32 7.64 -3.57
CA ARG A 210 -12.83 7.82 -4.94
C ARG A 210 -12.36 6.49 -5.53
N THR A 211 -11.60 5.73 -4.75
CA THR A 211 -11.06 4.43 -5.18
C THR A 211 -12.18 3.46 -5.53
N ILE A 212 -13.20 3.35 -4.67
CA ILE A 212 -14.36 2.50 -4.91
C ILE A 212 -15.13 2.95 -6.15
N GLY A 213 -15.31 4.26 -6.36
CA GLY A 213 -15.92 4.79 -7.59
C GLY A 213 -15.15 4.38 -8.84
N HIS A 214 -13.83 4.56 -8.85
CA HIS A 214 -12.99 4.17 -9.99
C HIS A 214 -12.96 2.66 -10.23
N LEU A 215 -12.92 1.85 -9.17
CA LEU A 215 -12.99 0.40 -9.30
C LEU A 215 -14.32 -0.05 -9.89
N ALA A 216 -15.44 0.54 -9.44
CA ALA A 216 -16.76 0.28 -9.98
C ALA A 216 -16.82 0.57 -11.49
N ASP A 217 -16.32 1.74 -11.91
CA ASP A 217 -16.26 2.13 -13.33
C ASP A 217 -15.39 1.16 -14.16
N LEU A 218 -14.17 0.85 -13.70
CA LEU A 218 -13.23 -0.01 -14.41
C LEU A 218 -13.72 -1.46 -14.53
N LEU A 219 -14.42 -1.96 -13.52
CA LEU A 219 -15.00 -3.31 -13.49
C LEU A 219 -16.41 -3.37 -14.09
N SER A 220 -16.99 -2.23 -14.50
CA SER A 220 -18.37 -2.12 -14.97
C SER A 220 -19.39 -2.65 -13.95
N LEU A 221 -19.15 -2.39 -12.66
CA LEU A 221 -20.03 -2.73 -11.55
C LEU A 221 -20.76 -1.47 -11.03
N PRO A 222 -21.99 -1.58 -10.52
CA PRO A 222 -22.62 -0.52 -9.75
C PRO A 222 -21.78 -0.15 -8.51
N VAL A 223 -21.52 1.14 -8.28
CA VAL A 223 -20.74 1.59 -7.11
C VAL A 223 -21.37 1.17 -5.76
N GLY A 224 -22.70 1.01 -5.73
CA GLY A 224 -23.43 0.54 -4.55
C GLY A 224 -23.08 -0.89 -4.17
N ASP A 225 -22.67 -1.72 -5.13
CA ASP A 225 -22.33 -3.12 -4.92
C ASP A 225 -20.98 -3.28 -4.22
N LEU A 226 -20.12 -2.26 -4.31
CA LEU A 226 -18.79 -2.23 -3.68
C LEU A 226 -18.76 -1.47 -2.34
N ARG A 227 -19.90 -0.91 -1.91
CA ARG A 227 -20.02 -0.19 -0.64
C ARG A 227 -20.75 -1.03 0.40
N ALA A 228 -20.56 -0.69 1.66
CA ALA A 228 -21.46 -1.18 2.71
C ALA A 228 -22.88 -0.70 2.40
N GLU A 229 -23.87 -1.58 2.56
CA GLU A 229 -25.27 -1.15 2.50
C GLU A 229 -25.49 -0.09 3.59
N ASN A 230 -26.01 1.07 3.20
CA ASN A 230 -26.55 2.03 4.17
C ASN A 230 -27.76 1.36 4.82
N ARG A 231 -27.55 0.63 5.93
CA ARG A 231 -28.66 0.24 6.80
C ARG A 231 -29.32 1.53 7.27
N SER A 232 -30.48 1.81 6.67
CA SER A 232 -31.39 2.89 7.04
C SER A 232 -32.07 2.58 8.38
#